data_AF-A0A1H7IV96-F1
#
_entry.id   AF-A0A1H7IV96-F1
#
_cell.length_a   1.000
_cell.length_b   1.000
_cell.length_c   1.000
_cell.angle_alpha   90.00
_cell.angle_beta   90.00
_cell.angle_gamma   90.00
#
_symmetry.space_group_name_H-M   'P 1'
#
loop_
_entity.id
_entity.type
_entity.pdbx_description
1 polymer ?
#
loop_
_entity_poly.entity_id
_entity_poly.type
_entity_poly.pdbx_seq_one_letter_code
_entity_poly.pdbx_strand_id
1 'polypeptide(L)'
;MHKDYVLHPRYGDKPLYSGLSVSIEKLLDAHWSLAGSTFFPETAIKANIEKQNYSTFPRSYYVDVEKRCAQCNRWFIFFAQEQKFWFEELGFYIDAECTKCVDCRKKEQSIKQLLNLYATLVKTENRSSEQTQQLKHVALELLQLGYIKDSRKIDQIS
;
A
#
# COMPACT_ATOMS: atom_id res chain seq x y z
N MET A 1 4.78 -26.17 7.55
CA MET A 1 3.59 -25.68 6.83
C MET A 1 4.01 -24.43 6.09
N HIS A 2 4.24 -24.49 4.78
CA HIS A 2 4.60 -23.29 4.02
C HIS A 2 3.36 -22.40 3.89
N LYS A 3 3.48 -21.13 4.29
CA LYS A 3 2.43 -20.13 4.06
C LYS A 3 2.56 -19.65 2.62
N ASP A 4 1.43 -19.61 1.90
CA ASP A 4 1.38 -18.99 0.58
C ASP A 4 1.21 -17.47 0.74
N TYR A 5 2.23 -16.73 0.31
CA TYR A 5 2.22 -15.27 0.34
C TYR A 5 1.66 -14.68 -0.95
N VAL A 6 0.98 -13.54 -0.83
CA VAL A 6 0.57 -12.76 -2.00
C VAL A 6 1.81 -12.32 -2.79
N LEU A 7 1.80 -12.59 -4.10
CA LEU A 7 2.87 -12.20 -5.02
C LEU A 7 3.03 -10.68 -5.09
N HIS A 8 4.17 -10.17 -4.64
CA HIS A 8 4.51 -8.76 -4.80
C HIS A 8 5.09 -8.51 -6.19
N PRO A 9 4.60 -7.50 -6.94
CA PRO A 9 4.98 -7.27 -8.33
C PRO A 9 6.47 -6.95 -8.54
N ARG A 10 7.18 -6.49 -7.51
CA ARG A 10 8.63 -6.22 -7.57
C ARG A 10 9.50 -7.23 -6.83
N TYR A 11 8.96 -7.87 -5.80
CA TYR A 11 9.76 -8.60 -4.81
C TYR A 11 9.43 -10.09 -4.76
N GLY A 12 8.41 -10.53 -5.51
CA GLY A 12 7.96 -11.91 -5.49
C GLY A 12 7.13 -12.24 -4.25
N ASP A 13 7.12 -13.52 -3.89
CA ASP A 13 6.31 -14.12 -2.83
C ASP A 13 7.16 -14.79 -1.74
N LYS A 14 8.47 -14.54 -1.72
CA LYS A 14 9.43 -15.15 -0.79
C LYS A 14 10.32 -14.08 -0.15
N PRO A 15 10.79 -14.31 1.09
CA PRO A 15 11.73 -13.39 1.74
C PRO A 15 12.97 -13.13 0.88
N LEU A 16 13.45 -11.89 0.85
CA LEU A 16 14.59 -11.46 0.06
C LEU A 16 15.85 -11.36 0.91
N TYR A 17 16.70 -12.38 0.80
CA TYR A 17 18.00 -12.43 1.46
C TYR A 17 18.88 -11.24 1.05
N SER A 18 19.38 -10.49 2.04
CA SER A 18 20.22 -9.31 1.80
C SER A 18 21.72 -9.62 1.85
N GLY A 19 22.10 -10.77 2.42
CA GLY A 19 23.48 -11.13 2.73
C GLY A 19 24.06 -10.41 3.96
N LEU A 20 23.30 -9.53 4.59
CA LEU A 20 23.70 -8.84 5.82
C LEU A 20 23.38 -9.70 7.04
N SER A 21 24.40 -10.03 7.83
CA SER A 21 24.21 -10.70 9.12
C SER A 21 24.05 -9.67 10.24
N VAL A 22 22.86 -9.61 10.82
CA VAL A 22 22.52 -8.76 11.98
C VAL A 22 21.95 -9.66 13.07
N SER A 23 22.38 -9.48 14.32
CA SER A 23 21.82 -10.23 15.44
C SER A 23 20.34 -9.89 15.63
N ILE A 24 19.55 -10.87 16.07
CA ILE A 24 18.12 -10.68 16.36
C ILE A 24 17.91 -9.58 17.40
N GLU A 25 18.75 -9.54 18.44
CA GLU A 25 18.72 -8.49 19.47
C GLU A 25 18.81 -7.08 18.85
N LYS A 26 19.79 -6.88 17.96
CA LYS A 26 19.98 -5.59 17.28
C LYS A 26 18.83 -5.23 16.32
N LEU A 27 18.15 -6.23 15.76
CA LEU A 27 16.94 -6.02 14.97
C LEU A 27 15.75 -5.64 15.86
N LEU A 28 15.57 -6.30 17.00
CA LEU A 28 14.52 -5.95 17.97
C LEU A 28 14.71 -4.53 18.52
N ASP A 29 15.96 -4.13 18.79
CA ASP A 29 16.31 -2.77 19.20
C ASP A 29 16.16 -1.75 18.06
N ALA A 30 16.10 -2.20 16.80
CA ALA A 30 15.99 -1.30 15.66
C ALA A 30 14.63 -0.61 15.60
N HIS A 31 13.57 -1.24 16.11
CA HIS A 31 12.24 -0.64 16.25
C HIS A 31 11.29 -1.48 17.11
N TRP A 32 10.54 -0.82 18.00
CA TRP A 32 9.60 -1.45 18.94
C TRP A 32 8.53 -2.34 18.26
N SER A 33 8.08 -1.99 17.05
CA SER A 33 7.06 -2.77 16.32
C SER A 33 7.51 -4.18 15.88
N LEU A 34 8.82 -4.48 15.94
CA LEU A 34 9.33 -5.82 15.63
C LEU A 34 9.08 -6.83 16.75
N ALA A 35 9.01 -6.38 18.01
CA ALA A 35 8.88 -7.29 19.17
C ALA A 35 7.59 -8.13 19.18
N GLY A 36 6.54 -7.69 18.47
CA GLY A 36 5.28 -8.43 18.31
C GLY A 36 5.05 -9.02 16.91
N SER A 37 6.04 -8.96 16.02
CA SER A 37 5.88 -9.35 14.61
C SER A 37 6.71 -10.60 14.28
N THR A 38 6.23 -11.43 13.36
CA THR A 38 7.05 -12.47 12.72
C THR A 38 7.82 -11.85 11.57
N PHE A 39 9.15 -11.97 11.56
CA PHE A 39 10.03 -11.38 10.55
C PHE A 39 11.18 -12.33 10.21
N PHE A 40 11.89 -12.03 9.12
CA PHE A 40 13.01 -12.82 8.60
C PHE A 40 14.34 -12.08 8.80
N PRO A 41 15.14 -12.40 9.83
CA PRO A 41 16.38 -11.69 10.15
C PRO A 41 17.38 -11.61 8.99
N GLU A 42 17.46 -12.65 8.16
CA GLU A 42 18.34 -12.77 6.99
C GLU A 42 18.08 -11.74 5.85
N THR A 43 16.96 -11.05 5.93
CA THR A 43 16.51 -10.05 4.94
C THR A 43 16.86 -8.62 5.36
N ALA A 44 17.55 -8.48 6.50
CA ALA A 44 17.86 -7.20 7.09
C ALA A 44 18.61 -6.28 6.12
N ILE A 45 18.12 -5.05 5.94
CA ILE A 45 18.83 -4.00 5.22
C ILE A 45 19.00 -2.78 6.12
N LYS A 46 20.08 -2.04 5.89
CA LYS A 46 20.35 -0.81 6.64
C LYS A 46 19.45 0.33 6.17
N ALA A 47 18.86 1.03 7.14
CA ALA A 47 18.07 2.22 6.89
C ALA A 47 18.95 3.48 6.85
N ASN A 48 18.50 4.50 6.15
CA ASN A 48 19.03 5.85 6.23
C ASN A 48 18.11 6.72 7.10
N ILE A 49 18.54 6.95 8.34
CA ILE A 49 17.76 7.69 9.35
C ILE A 49 17.52 9.14 8.93
N GLU A 50 18.44 9.78 8.21
CA GLU A 50 18.32 11.17 7.78
C GLU A 50 17.17 11.40 6.80
N LYS A 51 16.73 10.34 6.10
CA LYS A 51 15.60 10.38 5.17
C LYS A 51 14.26 10.05 5.82
N GLN A 52 14.25 9.61 7.07
CA GLN A 52 13.01 9.16 7.73
C GLN A 52 12.23 10.33 8.31
N ASN A 53 10.90 10.22 8.24
CA ASN A 53 9.98 11.12 8.91
C ASN A 53 9.48 10.46 10.21
N TYR A 54 9.96 10.91 11.37
CA TYR A 54 9.63 10.34 12.68
C TYR A 54 9.58 11.44 13.77
N SER A 55 8.84 11.21 14.86
CA SER A 55 8.85 12.14 16.01
C SER A 55 9.78 11.68 17.13
N THR A 56 9.86 10.38 17.38
CA THR A 56 10.45 9.87 18.62
C THR A 56 11.63 8.96 18.37
N PHE A 57 11.45 7.90 17.56
CA PHE A 57 12.49 6.90 17.37
C PHE A 57 12.55 6.46 15.90
N PRO A 58 13.71 6.59 15.23
CA PRO A 58 13.87 6.14 13.86
C PRO A 58 14.06 4.62 13.80
N ARG A 59 13.94 4.06 12.58
CA ARG A 59 14.31 2.66 12.31
C ARG A 59 15.77 2.57 11.90
N SER A 60 16.55 1.74 12.59
CA SER A 60 17.96 1.52 12.22
C SER A 60 18.11 0.48 11.09
N TYR A 61 17.16 -0.45 11.00
CA TYR A 61 17.13 -1.55 10.03
C TYR A 61 15.69 -1.79 9.57
N TYR A 62 15.55 -2.32 8.36
CA TYR A 62 14.31 -2.93 7.89
C TYR A 62 14.53 -4.41 7.66
N VAL A 63 13.49 -5.21 7.89
CA VAL A 63 13.47 -6.66 7.66
C VAL A 63 12.15 -7.01 6.99
N ASP A 64 12.11 -8.09 6.22
CA ASP A 64 10.86 -8.63 5.70
C ASP A 64 9.99 -9.08 6.88
N VAL A 65 8.77 -8.54 6.95
CA VAL A 65 7.82 -8.83 8.03
C VAL A 65 6.60 -9.54 7.46
N GLU A 66 6.22 -10.66 8.09
CA GLU A 66 4.97 -11.34 7.78
C GLU A 66 3.78 -10.53 8.29
N LYS A 67 2.80 -10.30 7.43
CA LYS A 67 1.55 -9.61 7.76
C LYS A 67 0.35 -10.37 7.21
N ARG A 68 -0.80 -10.18 7.84
CA ARG A 68 -2.09 -10.69 7.37
C ARG A 68 -2.93 -9.52 6.87
N CYS A 69 -3.40 -9.59 5.63
CA CYS A 69 -4.16 -8.51 5.01
C CYS A 69 -5.51 -8.33 5.72
N ALA A 70 -5.77 -7.14 6.26
CA ALA A 70 -7.01 -6.82 6.97
C ALA A 70 -8.28 -6.91 6.10
N GLN A 71 -8.14 -6.92 4.77
CA GLN A 71 -9.26 -6.94 3.83
C GLN A 71 -9.54 -8.32 3.24
N CYS A 72 -8.52 -9.02 2.73
CA CYS A 72 -8.70 -10.34 2.09
C CYS A 72 -8.18 -11.50 2.95
N ASN A 73 -7.66 -11.24 4.14
CA ASN A 73 -7.14 -12.22 5.10
C ASN A 73 -5.98 -13.11 4.63
N ARG A 74 -5.47 -12.89 3.40
CA ARG A 74 -4.29 -13.56 2.85
C ARG A 74 -3.01 -13.08 3.54
N TRP A 75 -2.04 -13.98 3.66
CA TRP A 75 -0.70 -13.65 4.13
C TRP A 75 0.07 -12.89 3.06
N PHE A 76 0.87 -11.91 3.46
CA PHE A 76 1.79 -11.21 2.58
C PHE A 76 3.03 -10.77 3.35
N ILE A 77 4.10 -10.49 2.63
CA ILE A 77 5.33 -9.97 3.20
C ILE A 77 5.35 -8.46 2.99
N PHE A 78 5.56 -7.70 4.07
CA PHE A 78 5.95 -6.30 3.97
C PHE A 78 7.47 -6.26 3.85
N PHE A 79 7.94 -6.16 2.62
CA PHE A 79 9.36 -6.31 2.31
C PHE A 79 10.21 -5.19 2.91
N ALA A 80 11.44 -5.50 3.31
CA ALA A 80 12.41 -4.55 3.82
C ALA A 80 12.69 -3.44 2.79
N GLN A 81 12.79 -3.81 1.51
CA GLN A 81 12.94 -2.85 0.41
C GLN A 81 11.70 -1.98 0.22
N GLU A 82 10.50 -2.53 0.45
CA GLU A 82 9.25 -1.77 0.40
C GLU A 82 9.19 -0.74 1.55
N GLN A 83 9.53 -1.16 2.76
CA GLN A 83 9.64 -0.29 3.94
C GLN A 83 10.60 0.87 3.68
N LYS A 84 11.80 0.57 3.17
CA LYS A 84 12.80 1.58 2.82
C LYS A 84 12.24 2.62 1.86
N PHE A 85 11.55 2.19 0.81
CA PHE A 85 10.92 3.11 -0.14
C PHE A 85 9.80 3.95 0.51
N TRP A 86 8.95 3.35 1.34
CA TRP A 86 7.87 4.07 2.03
C TRP A 86 8.39 5.17 2.94
N PHE A 87 9.38 4.86 3.76
CA PHE A 87 9.82 5.76 4.82
C PHE A 87 10.90 6.75 4.37
N GLU A 88 11.74 6.39 3.40
CA GLU A 88 12.86 7.24 2.97
C GLU A 88 12.58 8.01 1.67
N GLU A 89 11.71 7.51 0.79
CA GLU A 89 11.44 8.13 -0.51
C GLU A 89 10.03 8.71 -0.60
N LEU A 90 9.01 8.01 -0.11
CA LEU A 90 7.64 8.55 -0.04
C LEU A 90 7.40 9.46 1.17
N GLY A 91 8.31 9.45 2.16
CA GLY A 91 8.24 10.29 3.35
C GLY A 91 7.10 9.92 4.31
N PHE A 92 6.59 8.69 4.23
CA PHE A 92 5.60 8.22 5.20
C PHE A 92 6.20 8.23 6.60
N TYR A 93 5.33 8.51 7.57
CA TYR A 93 5.72 8.51 8.97
C TYR A 93 6.17 7.11 9.41
N ILE A 94 7.24 7.00 10.21
CA ILE A 94 7.93 5.73 10.49
C ILE A 94 7.07 4.67 11.20
N ASP A 95 6.03 5.13 11.90
CA ASP A 95 5.04 4.30 12.59
C ASP A 95 3.86 3.91 11.69
N ALA A 96 3.85 4.31 10.42
CA ALA A 96 2.84 3.87 9.46
C ALA A 96 2.91 2.36 9.23
N GLU A 97 1.76 1.70 9.29
CA GLU A 97 1.67 0.25 9.13
C GLU A 97 1.12 -0.18 7.78
N CYS A 98 1.74 -1.20 7.20
CA CYS A 98 1.24 -1.89 6.01
C CYS A 98 0.20 -2.94 6.42
N THR A 99 -1.08 -2.56 6.43
CA THR A 99 -2.19 -3.42 6.93
C THR A 99 -2.89 -4.24 5.83
N LYS A 100 -2.67 -3.91 4.55
CA LYS A 100 -3.31 -4.56 3.40
C LYS A 100 -2.24 -5.05 2.43
N CYS A 101 -2.47 -6.17 1.76
CA CYS A 101 -1.56 -6.67 0.72
C CYS A 101 -1.58 -5.79 -0.54
N VAL A 102 -0.59 -5.96 -1.42
CA VAL A 102 -0.41 -5.14 -2.62
C VAL A 102 -1.64 -5.14 -3.54
N ASP A 103 -2.31 -6.28 -3.74
CA ASP A 103 -3.51 -6.36 -4.57
C ASP A 103 -4.64 -5.49 -4.01
N CYS A 104 -4.86 -5.56 -2.69
CA CYS A 104 -5.86 -4.75 -2.01
C CYS A 104 -5.52 -3.27 -2.06
N ARG A 105 -4.25 -2.89 -1.80
CA ARG A 105 -3.79 -1.49 -1.91
C ARG A 105 -3.98 -0.93 -3.33
N LYS A 106 -3.64 -1.72 -4.36
CA LYS A 106 -3.84 -1.33 -5.76
C LYS A 106 -5.31 -1.15 -6.10
N LYS A 107 -6.19 -2.05 -5.65
CA LYS A 107 -7.63 -1.93 -5.84
C LYS A 107 -8.19 -0.67 -5.17
N GLU A 108 -7.73 -0.34 -3.96
CA GLU A 108 -8.16 0.90 -3.30
C GLU A 108 -7.64 2.14 -4.01
N GLN A 109 -6.41 2.10 -4.51
CA GLN A 109 -5.85 3.19 -5.29
C GLN A 109 -6.62 3.42 -6.59
N SER A 110 -6.99 2.36 -7.32
CA SER A 110 -7.78 2.49 -8.55
C SER A 110 -9.17 3.06 -8.27
N ILE A 111 -9.83 2.60 -7.21
CA ILE A 111 -11.13 3.14 -6.78
C ILE A 111 -11.00 4.63 -6.42
N LYS A 112 -9.96 5.02 -5.67
CA LYS A 112 -9.72 6.42 -5.31
C LYS A 112 -9.48 7.29 -6.55
N GLN A 113 -8.77 6.77 -7.55
CA GLN A 113 -8.57 7.45 -8.83
C GLN A 113 -9.90 7.66 -9.57
N LEU A 114 -10.76 6.63 -9.63
CA LEU A 114 -12.10 6.74 -10.23
C LEU A 114 -12.96 7.79 -9.52
N LEU A 115 -12.98 7.78 -8.18
CA LEU A 115 -13.72 8.76 -7.38
C LEU A 115 -13.21 10.20 -7.61
N ASN A 116 -11.89 10.39 -7.66
CA ASN A 116 -11.31 11.70 -7.94
C ASN A 116 -11.63 12.17 -9.36
N LEU A 117 -11.53 11.30 -10.36
CA LEU A 117 -11.84 11.61 -11.75
C LEU A 117 -13.32 11.98 -11.90
N TYR A 118 -14.22 11.21 -11.29
CA TYR A 118 -15.65 11.53 -11.22
C TYR A 118 -15.87 12.90 -10.60
N ALA A 119 -15.28 13.18 -9.44
CA ALA A 119 -15.43 14.45 -8.75
C ALA A 119 -14.91 15.65 -9.57
N THR A 120 -13.82 15.47 -10.30
CA THR A 120 -13.28 16.50 -11.21
C THR A 120 -14.23 16.74 -12.38
N LEU A 121 -14.66 15.70 -13.08
CA LEU A 121 -15.52 15.81 -14.27
C LEU A 121 -16.90 16.39 -13.94
N VAL A 122 -17.48 16.05 -12.78
CA VAL A 122 -18.75 16.64 -12.33
C VAL A 122 -18.64 18.15 -12.13
N LYS A 123 -17.49 18.64 -11.65
CA LYS A 123 -17.24 20.07 -11.38
C LYS A 123 -16.87 20.88 -12.63
N THR A 124 -16.55 20.23 -13.74
CA THR A 124 -16.24 20.92 -15.00
C THR A 124 -17.54 21.49 -15.60
N GLU A 125 -17.65 22.82 -15.68
CA GLU A 125 -18.85 23.51 -16.19
C GLU A 125 -19.08 23.29 -17.69
N ASN A 126 -18.03 23.44 -18.50
CA ASN A 126 -18.07 23.26 -19.96
C ASN A 126 -17.35 21.96 -20.36
N ARG A 127 -17.98 20.80 -20.09
CA ARG A 127 -17.43 19.50 -20.51
C ARG A 127 -17.44 19.35 -22.02
N SER A 128 -16.36 18.82 -22.58
CA SER A 128 -16.37 18.30 -23.96
C SER A 128 -17.22 17.03 -24.06
N SER A 129 -17.61 16.65 -25.27
CA SER A 129 -18.32 15.38 -25.52
C SER A 129 -17.52 14.16 -25.02
N GLU A 130 -16.19 14.18 -25.19
CA GLU A 130 -15.29 13.15 -24.66
C GLU A 130 -15.32 13.09 -23.13
N GLN A 131 -15.27 14.24 -22.45
CA GLN A 131 -15.35 14.32 -21.00
C GLN A 131 -16.70 13.85 -20.46
N THR A 132 -17.80 14.14 -21.15
CA THR A 132 -19.13 13.61 -20.82
C THR A 132 -19.16 12.09 -20.96
N GLN A 133 -18.61 11.53 -22.05
CA GLN A 133 -18.54 10.09 -22.24
C GLN A 133 -17.69 9.42 -21.15
N GLN A 134 -16.55 10.01 -20.82
CA GLN A 134 -15.67 9.55 -19.75
C GLN A 134 -16.38 9.60 -18.39
N LEU A 135 -17.11 10.68 -18.10
CA LEU A 135 -17.89 10.82 -16.87
C LEU A 135 -18.94 9.71 -16.74
N LYS A 136 -19.67 9.43 -17.83
CA LYS A 136 -20.67 8.35 -17.86
C LYS A 136 -20.03 6.98 -17.62
N HIS A 137 -18.88 6.71 -18.24
CA HIS A 137 -18.15 5.46 -18.05
C HIS A 137 -17.69 5.27 -16.59
N VAL A 138 -17.03 6.28 -16.02
CA VAL A 138 -16.57 6.24 -14.62
C VAL A 138 -17.76 6.09 -13.65
N ALA A 139 -18.88 6.77 -13.91
CA ALA A 139 -20.07 6.67 -13.08
C ALA A 139 -20.69 5.26 -13.11
N LEU A 140 -20.69 4.60 -14.28
CA LEU A 140 -21.13 3.20 -14.41
C LEU A 140 -20.22 2.23 -13.65
N GLU A 141 -18.89 2.40 -13.73
CA GLU A 141 -17.95 1.57 -12.97
C GLU A 141 -18.15 1.74 -11.46
N LEU A 142 -18.30 2.98 -10.98
CA LEU A 142 -18.56 3.27 -9.58
C LEU A 142 -19.91 2.73 -9.10
N LEU A 143 -20.93 2.69 -9.97
CA LEU A 143 -22.21 2.04 -9.69
C LEU A 143 -22.03 0.52 -9.52
N GLN A 144 -21.33 -0.14 -10.44
CA GLN A 144 -21.06 -1.58 -10.38
C GLN A 144 -20.25 -1.96 -9.13
N LEU A 145 -19.33 -1.10 -8.71
CA LEU A 145 -18.56 -1.25 -7.48
C LEU A 145 -19.35 -0.89 -6.21
N GLY A 146 -20.57 -0.37 -6.33
CA GLY A 146 -21.45 -0.02 -5.21
C GLY A 146 -21.15 1.32 -4.53
N TYR A 147 -20.28 2.16 -5.10
CA TYR A 147 -19.96 3.49 -4.59
C TYR A 147 -21.01 4.55 -4.98
N ILE A 148 -21.64 4.39 -6.14
CA ILE A 148 -22.83 5.15 -6.53
C ILE A 148 -24.04 4.23 -6.34
N LYS A 149 -25.08 4.70 -5.67
CA LYS A 149 -26.30 3.92 -5.40
C LYS A 149 -27.50 4.29 -6.28
N ASP A 150 -27.46 5.47 -6.89
CA ASP A 150 -28.58 6.01 -7.66
C ASP A 150 -28.23 6.02 -9.15
N SER A 151 -28.81 5.06 -9.90
CA SER A 151 -28.59 4.93 -11.33
C SER A 151 -29.12 6.12 -12.13
N ARG A 152 -30.12 6.85 -11.61
CA ARG A 152 -30.71 8.03 -12.29
C ARG A 152 -29.70 9.16 -12.47
N LYS A 153 -28.69 9.23 -11.60
CA LYS A 153 -27.59 10.20 -11.73
C LYS A 153 -26.73 9.96 -12.97
N ILE A 154 -26.73 8.74 -13.50
CA ILE A 154 -25.98 8.36 -14.70
C ILE A 154 -26.80 8.67 -15.95
N ASP A 155 -28.11 8.46 -15.89
CA ASP A 155 -29.03 8.73 -17.00
C ASP A 155 -29.13 10.23 -17.33
N GLN A 156 -28.88 11.09 -16.34
CA GLN A 156 -28.90 12.56 -16.48
C GLN A 156 -27.59 13.14 -17.03
N ILE A 157 -26.55 12.32 -17.23
CA ILE A 157 -25.25 12.77 -17.75
C ILE A 157 -25.40 12.97 -19.26
N SER A 158 -25.63 14.24 -19.65
CA SER A 158 -25.75 14.71 -21.03
C SER A 158 -24.46 15.33 -21.56
#